data_AF-A0A1W1IEF4-F1
#
_entry.id   AF-A0A1W1IEF4-F1
#
_cell.length_a   1.000
_cell.length_b   1.000
_cell.length_c   1.000
_cell.angle_alpha   90.00
_cell.angle_beta   90.00
_cell.angle_gamma   90.00
#
_symmetry.space_group_name_H-M   'P 1'
#
loop_
_entity.id
_entity.type
_entity.pdbx_description
1 polymer ?
#
loop_
_entity_poly.entity_id
_entity_poly.type
_entity_poly.pdbx_seq_one_letter_code
_entity_poly.pdbx_strand_id
1 'polypeptide(L)'
;MENINYADTTFVFLATILVMMMTPALSLFYGGMVRKKNVLSTTMHSYAAIAVVSIQWLLFGYSFVFGGDSKFFGDLSFTLLNGVGFAPIDYAPTIPHQLFMMFQMAFAIITPALISGSIAERMKFPAFLAFILLWTTFVYDPIAHWIWGNGGWIRELGALDFAGGSVIHISSGISALVAAIYLGKRKNHDSVKPHNIPMTMIGAGLLLFGWFGFNAGSALAINDIALDAFITTNTAAATAGISWMICEWIIHKKPTALGFVSGIVAGLVSITPGAGFVSPISALAIGFIGGIVCFYGVSVLKKKFNYDDALDAFGCHGIGGIWGGIATGIFASSSINPAIEGGLVDGSASLLIAEVISILAVLAYAGIVSYLLLKLISQFMPLRVSEEEEEIGLDYAVHGETAYGSLAVALSDANYSNTDPSVVPGELRTAFQKFQERTFANNGPELAFANASFDDLNKSVVVEYQASGATTGGFDAQNKITKIEIITNESKFEGLKKALNNIGITGMTVFDVFGYGMQKGHTTYYRGVETEADLLPKIRIEVVVSTVPVQEVVDAARKALYTGNIGDGKIFIYNVENVIRVSTGDEGKKALEYPNE
;
A
#
# COMPACT_ATOMS: atom_id res chain seq x y z
N MET A 1 3.47 -7.68 47.42
CA MET A 1 4.16 -7.59 46.12
C MET A 1 4.47 -9.01 45.65
N GLU A 2 3.47 -9.89 45.47
CA GLU A 2 3.76 -11.35 45.46
C GLU A 2 3.41 -12.12 44.18
N ASN A 3 2.92 -11.50 43.10
CA ASN A 3 2.60 -12.26 41.87
C ASN A 3 3.32 -11.81 40.59
N ILE A 4 4.23 -10.83 40.62
CA ILE A 4 4.97 -10.45 39.40
C ILE A 4 6.13 -11.42 39.18
N ASN A 5 6.10 -12.11 38.04
CA ASN A 5 7.20 -12.90 37.55
C ASN A 5 8.05 -12.05 36.59
N TYR A 6 9.29 -11.76 36.97
CA TYR A 6 10.20 -10.95 36.15
C TYR A 6 10.61 -11.64 34.84
N ALA A 7 10.61 -12.97 34.78
CA ALA A 7 10.90 -13.69 33.54
C ALA A 7 9.75 -13.51 32.54
N ASP A 8 8.50 -13.73 32.98
CA ASP A 8 7.30 -13.48 32.17
C ASP A 8 7.22 -12.02 31.75
N THR A 9 7.49 -11.10 32.68
CA THR A 9 7.52 -9.66 32.41
C THR A 9 8.55 -9.31 31.35
N THR A 10 9.77 -9.86 31.45
CA THR A 10 10.83 -9.61 30.45
C THR A 10 10.44 -10.16 29.08
N PHE A 11 9.87 -11.37 29.05
CA PHE A 11 9.40 -11.99 27.82
C PHE A 11 8.32 -11.17 27.13
N VAL A 12 7.27 -10.75 27.86
CA VAL A 12 6.17 -9.97 27.29
C VAL A 12 6.63 -8.56 26.90
N PHE A 13 7.63 -7.98 27.58
CA PHE A 13 8.24 -6.72 27.16
C PHE A 13 8.93 -6.86 25.79
N LEU A 14 9.72 -7.92 25.60
CA LEU A 14 10.35 -8.22 24.32
C LEU A 14 9.31 -8.53 23.23
N ALA A 15 8.29 -9.32 23.56
CA ALA A 15 7.17 -9.61 22.66
C ALA A 15 6.46 -8.31 22.22
N THR A 16 6.20 -7.40 23.15
CA THR A 16 5.60 -6.08 22.86
C THR A 16 6.44 -5.29 21.87
N ILE A 17 7.77 -5.24 22.03
CA ILE A 17 8.68 -4.55 21.09
C ILE A 17 8.60 -5.20 19.70
N LEU A 18 8.59 -6.53 19.63
CA LEU A 18 8.48 -7.28 18.37
C LEU A 18 7.16 -6.97 17.66
N VAL A 19 6.04 -6.93 18.37
CA VAL A 19 4.72 -6.59 17.79
C VAL A 19 4.66 -5.13 17.35
N MET A 20 5.18 -4.19 18.16
CA MET A 20 5.23 -2.77 17.81
C MET A 20 6.04 -2.52 16.52
N MET A 21 7.10 -3.29 16.29
CA MET A 21 7.90 -3.25 15.05
C MET A 21 7.13 -3.71 13.81
N MET A 22 6.04 -4.49 13.96
CA MET A 22 5.28 -4.98 12.82
C MET A 22 4.61 -3.85 12.03
N THR A 23 4.24 -2.74 12.65
CA THR A 23 3.57 -1.64 11.93
C THR A 23 4.52 -0.90 11.00
N PRO A 24 5.75 -0.53 11.41
CA PRO A 24 6.79 -0.12 10.48
C PRO A 24 7.17 -1.20 9.45
N ALA A 25 7.21 -2.47 9.83
CA ALA A 25 7.49 -3.56 8.89
C ALA A 25 6.42 -3.67 7.79
N LEU A 26 5.15 -3.49 8.14
CA LEU A 26 4.03 -3.42 7.22
C LEU A 26 4.19 -2.26 6.24
N SER A 27 4.69 -1.11 6.71
CA SER A 27 4.95 0.04 5.86
C SER A 27 5.98 -0.28 4.77
N LEU A 28 7.02 -1.08 5.07
CA LEU A 28 7.99 -1.57 4.09
C LEU A 28 7.38 -2.61 3.15
N PHE A 29 6.60 -3.54 3.71
CA PHE A 29 5.92 -4.61 2.96
C PHE A 29 4.98 -4.01 1.90
N TYR A 30 4.02 -3.18 2.33
CA TYR A 30 3.08 -2.51 1.44
C TYR A 30 3.73 -1.43 0.58
N GLY A 31 4.66 -0.65 1.15
CA GLY A 31 5.41 0.36 0.43
C GLY A 31 6.04 -0.24 -0.82
N GLY A 32 6.72 -1.39 -0.70
CA GLY A 32 7.42 -2.06 -1.80
C GLY A 32 6.50 -2.51 -2.96
N MET A 33 5.23 -2.75 -2.65
CA MET A 33 4.21 -3.23 -3.60
C MET A 33 3.49 -2.10 -4.37
N VAL A 34 3.47 -0.88 -3.84
CA VAL A 34 2.85 0.27 -4.53
C VAL A 34 3.80 0.88 -5.57
N ARG A 35 3.27 1.78 -6.40
CA ARG A 35 4.06 2.55 -7.38
C ARG A 35 4.97 3.54 -6.67
N LYS A 36 6.10 3.87 -7.30
CA LYS A 36 7.14 4.79 -6.80
C LYS A 36 6.59 6.12 -6.26
N LYS A 37 5.53 6.63 -6.87
CA LYS A 37 4.86 7.91 -6.57
C LYS A 37 3.90 7.88 -5.36
N ASN A 38 3.77 6.73 -4.69
CA ASN A 38 2.82 6.50 -3.59
C ASN A 38 3.46 5.85 -2.34
N VAL A 39 4.79 5.75 -2.31
CA VAL A 39 5.51 5.00 -1.27
C VAL A 39 5.46 5.74 0.06
N LEU A 40 5.62 7.07 0.05
CA LEU A 40 5.50 7.89 1.27
C LEU A 40 4.08 7.85 1.80
N SER A 41 3.07 8.02 0.95
CA SER A 41 1.66 8.00 1.35
C SER A 41 1.27 6.66 1.96
N THR A 42 1.71 5.55 1.37
CA THR A 42 1.49 4.20 1.90
C THR A 42 2.19 3.99 3.24
N THR A 43 3.42 4.51 3.37
CA THR A 43 4.17 4.47 4.63
C THR A 43 3.48 5.29 5.72
N MET A 44 3.00 6.48 5.37
CA MET A 44 2.29 7.39 6.28
C MET A 44 1.03 6.78 6.86
N HIS A 45 0.31 5.93 6.13
CA HIS A 45 -0.84 5.21 6.70
C HIS A 45 -0.45 4.33 7.91
N SER A 46 0.70 3.65 7.84
CA SER A 46 1.17 2.80 8.95
C SER A 46 1.64 3.64 10.14
N TYR A 47 2.45 4.68 9.92
CA TYR A 47 2.92 5.55 11.00
C TYR A 47 1.80 6.39 11.64
N ALA A 48 0.81 6.81 10.84
CA ALA A 48 -0.37 7.47 11.35
C ALA A 48 -1.19 6.56 12.26
N ALA A 49 -1.31 5.27 11.93
CA ALA A 49 -1.98 4.30 12.79
C ALA A 49 -1.27 4.17 14.15
N ILE A 50 0.06 4.14 14.18
CA ILE A 50 0.83 4.15 15.44
C ILE A 50 0.43 5.36 16.29
N ALA A 51 0.47 6.57 15.74
CA ALA A 51 0.20 7.78 16.50
C ALA A 51 -1.27 7.88 16.95
N VAL A 52 -2.22 7.74 16.01
CA VAL A 52 -3.66 7.94 16.27
C VAL A 52 -4.20 6.88 17.21
N VAL A 53 -3.89 5.61 16.96
CA VAL A 53 -4.43 4.51 17.75
C VAL A 53 -3.79 4.46 19.14
N SER A 54 -2.49 4.76 19.27
CA SER A 54 -1.89 4.86 20.61
C SER A 54 -2.61 5.89 21.48
N ILE A 55 -2.93 7.06 20.92
CA ILE A 55 -3.66 8.10 21.67
C ILE A 55 -5.07 7.63 22.00
N GLN A 56 -5.81 7.10 21.03
CA GLN A 56 -7.17 6.59 21.26
C GLN A 56 -7.20 5.49 22.33
N TRP A 57 -6.25 4.56 22.28
CA TRP A 57 -6.12 3.44 23.21
C TRP A 57 -5.91 3.90 24.65
N LEU A 58 -4.98 4.86 24.87
CA LEU A 58 -4.70 5.43 26.19
C LEU A 58 -5.85 6.25 26.75
N LEU A 59 -6.59 6.97 25.88
CA LEU A 59 -7.70 7.80 26.32
C LEU A 59 -8.89 6.96 26.78
N PHE A 60 -9.30 5.97 25.98
CA PHE A 60 -10.46 5.14 26.32
C PHE A 60 -10.49 3.74 25.66
N GLY A 61 -9.77 3.50 24.57
CA GLY A 61 -9.84 2.22 23.84
C GLY A 61 -9.51 1.01 24.71
N TYR A 62 -8.46 1.10 25.55
CA TYR A 62 -8.11 0.04 26.48
C TYR A 62 -9.27 -0.32 27.44
N SER A 63 -9.97 0.71 27.95
CA SER A 63 -11.12 0.54 28.84
C SER A 63 -12.30 -0.09 28.11
N PHE A 64 -12.55 0.30 26.86
CA PHE A 64 -13.61 -0.26 26.03
C PHE A 64 -13.40 -1.74 25.67
N VAL A 65 -12.16 -2.23 25.76
CA VAL A 65 -11.86 -3.66 25.56
C VAL A 65 -11.84 -4.43 26.88
N PHE A 66 -11.12 -3.95 27.89
CA PHE A 66 -10.77 -4.75 29.07
C PHE A 66 -11.42 -4.27 30.38
N GLY A 67 -12.17 -3.17 30.37
CA GLY A 67 -12.89 -2.67 31.55
C GLY A 67 -14.25 -3.36 31.74
N GLY A 68 -14.58 -3.74 32.98
CA GLY A 68 -15.87 -4.36 33.32
C GLY A 68 -16.11 -5.73 32.66
N ASP A 69 -17.31 -6.27 32.88
CA ASP A 69 -17.71 -7.65 32.49
C ASP A 69 -18.98 -7.69 31.63
N SER A 70 -19.23 -6.63 30.84
CA SER A 70 -20.43 -6.56 30.01
C SER A 70 -20.33 -7.50 28.79
N LYS A 71 -21.46 -7.73 28.09
CA LYS A 71 -21.48 -8.66 26.95
C LYS A 71 -20.87 -8.10 25.67
N PHE A 72 -21.02 -6.79 25.43
CA PHE A 72 -20.81 -6.19 24.11
C PHE A 72 -19.75 -5.10 24.08
N PHE A 73 -19.49 -4.44 25.21
CA PHE A 73 -18.51 -3.38 25.33
C PHE A 73 -17.89 -3.39 26.73
N GLY A 74 -16.63 -3.01 26.84
CA GLY A 74 -16.08 -2.65 28.13
C GLY A 74 -16.73 -1.39 28.70
N ASP A 75 -16.34 -1.02 29.91
CA ASP A 75 -16.78 0.19 30.59
C ASP A 75 -15.74 1.32 30.52
N LEU A 76 -15.89 2.34 31.37
CA LEU A 76 -14.98 3.50 31.44
C LEU A 76 -13.98 3.41 32.61
N SER A 77 -13.87 2.26 33.28
CA SER A 77 -13.07 2.10 34.51
C SER A 77 -11.56 2.35 34.32
N PHE A 78 -11.02 2.06 33.13
CA PHE A 78 -9.61 2.26 32.79
C PHE A 78 -9.36 3.47 31.87
N THR A 79 -10.35 4.35 31.70
CA THR A 79 -10.17 5.59 30.92
C THR A 79 -9.03 6.43 31.47
N LEU A 80 -8.26 7.06 30.58
CA LEU A 80 -7.04 7.81 30.93
C LEU A 80 -6.03 6.97 31.75
N LEU A 81 -6.04 5.65 31.56
CA LEU A 81 -5.25 4.68 32.33
C LEU A 81 -5.52 4.71 33.85
N ASN A 82 -6.73 5.10 34.27
CA ASN A 82 -7.11 5.04 35.69
C ASN A 82 -6.94 3.61 36.23
N GLY A 83 -6.19 3.44 37.32
CA GLY A 83 -5.94 2.11 37.89
C GLY A 83 -5.01 1.18 37.08
N VAL A 84 -4.49 1.63 35.93
CA VAL A 84 -3.54 0.86 35.10
C VAL A 84 -2.11 1.10 35.59
N GLY A 85 -1.71 0.35 36.61
CA GLY A 85 -0.42 0.48 37.30
C GLY A 85 0.50 -0.74 37.15
N PHE A 86 1.51 -0.80 38.01
CA PHE A 86 2.49 -1.90 38.02
C PHE A 86 1.93 -3.21 38.61
N ALA A 87 0.85 -3.14 39.40
CA ALA A 87 0.20 -4.33 39.93
C ALA A 87 -0.42 -5.17 38.79
N PRO A 88 -0.40 -6.52 38.88
CA PRO A 88 -1.05 -7.38 37.89
C PRO A 88 -2.58 -7.29 37.97
N ILE A 89 -3.24 -7.80 36.93
CA ILE A 89 -4.69 -7.90 36.81
C ILE A 89 -5.07 -9.35 36.44
N ASP A 90 -6.35 -9.71 36.49
CA ASP A 90 -6.86 -11.05 36.17
C ASP A 90 -6.54 -11.53 34.74
N TYR A 91 -6.55 -10.63 33.75
CA TYR A 91 -6.12 -10.93 32.38
C TYR A 91 -4.65 -11.34 32.27
N ALA A 92 -3.81 -10.87 33.20
CA ALA A 92 -2.37 -11.00 33.12
C ALA A 92 -1.78 -11.14 34.54
N PRO A 93 -2.01 -12.28 35.20
CA PRO A 93 -1.81 -12.42 36.64
C PRO A 93 -0.34 -12.37 37.07
N THR A 94 0.59 -12.61 36.14
CA THR A 94 2.03 -12.69 36.42
C THR A 94 2.85 -11.50 35.92
N ILE A 95 2.23 -10.55 35.22
CA ILE A 95 2.92 -9.39 34.64
C ILE A 95 2.25 -8.07 35.04
N PRO A 96 2.95 -6.93 34.99
CA PRO A 96 2.35 -5.62 35.25
C PRO A 96 1.15 -5.33 34.34
N HIS A 97 0.06 -4.79 34.89
CA HIS A 97 -1.13 -4.38 34.13
C HIS A 97 -0.77 -3.37 33.01
N GLN A 98 0.15 -2.44 33.28
CA GLN A 98 0.68 -1.54 32.25
C GLN A 98 1.35 -2.25 31.07
N LEU A 99 2.06 -3.36 31.33
CA LEU A 99 2.71 -4.13 30.27
C LEU A 99 1.68 -4.87 29.42
N PHE A 100 0.66 -5.47 30.05
CA PHE A 100 -0.47 -6.06 29.31
C PHE A 100 -1.19 -5.02 28.43
N MET A 101 -1.45 -3.82 28.97
CA MET A 101 -2.04 -2.71 28.21
C MET A 101 -1.19 -2.33 26.99
N MET A 102 0.13 -2.22 27.15
CA MET A 102 1.06 -1.91 26.05
C MET A 102 1.13 -3.04 25.00
N PHE A 103 1.13 -4.30 25.44
CA PHE A 103 1.10 -5.45 24.54
C PHE A 103 -0.18 -5.45 23.69
N GLN A 104 -1.33 -5.21 24.32
CA GLN A 104 -2.62 -5.12 23.64
C GLN A 104 -2.75 -3.90 22.72
N MET A 105 -2.13 -2.76 23.09
CA MET A 105 -2.05 -1.58 22.23
C MET A 105 -1.36 -1.90 20.90
N ALA A 106 -0.34 -2.77 20.90
CA ALA A 106 0.39 -3.13 19.69
C ALA A 106 -0.52 -3.84 18.66
N PHE A 107 -1.44 -4.70 19.12
CA PHE A 107 -2.48 -5.30 18.29
C PHE A 107 -3.49 -4.26 17.79
N ALA A 108 -3.92 -3.35 18.66
CA ALA A 108 -4.85 -2.28 18.30
C ALA A 108 -4.27 -1.39 17.18
N ILE A 109 -2.97 -1.09 17.24
CA ILE A 109 -2.28 -0.26 16.24
C ILE A 109 -2.20 -0.95 14.87
N ILE A 110 -1.73 -2.21 14.82
CA ILE A 110 -1.47 -2.88 13.55
C ILE A 110 -2.77 -3.15 12.78
N THR A 111 -3.88 -3.42 13.49
CA THR A 111 -5.15 -3.84 12.88
C THR A 111 -5.72 -2.86 11.83
N PRO A 112 -5.97 -1.57 12.14
CA PRO A 112 -6.41 -0.61 11.14
C PRO A 112 -5.31 -0.27 10.11
N ALA A 113 -4.03 -0.46 10.44
CA ALA A 113 -2.94 -0.31 9.46
C ALA A 113 -3.01 -1.38 8.35
N LEU A 114 -3.46 -2.60 8.65
CA LEU A 114 -3.67 -3.65 7.65
C LEU A 114 -4.69 -3.23 6.57
N ILE A 115 -5.72 -2.48 6.96
CA ILE A 115 -6.76 -1.97 6.04
C ILE A 115 -6.16 -1.08 4.95
N SER A 116 -5.07 -0.37 5.26
CA SER A 116 -4.37 0.50 4.30
C SER A 116 -3.93 -0.23 3.03
N GLY A 117 -3.69 -1.54 3.11
CA GLY A 117 -3.32 -2.38 1.98
C GLY A 117 -4.37 -2.40 0.88
N SER A 118 -5.66 -2.47 1.23
CA SER A 118 -6.72 -2.52 0.21
C SER A 118 -7.01 -1.17 -0.43
N ILE A 119 -6.83 -0.07 0.31
CA ILE A 119 -7.18 1.30 -0.08
C ILE A 119 -6.01 2.10 -0.69
N ALA A 120 -4.83 1.47 -0.79
CA ALA A 120 -3.61 2.12 -1.24
C ALA A 120 -3.79 2.91 -2.55
N GLU A 121 -3.03 4.00 -2.67
CA GLU A 121 -2.95 4.86 -3.86
C GLU A 121 -4.23 5.60 -4.27
N ARG A 122 -5.30 5.62 -3.46
CA ARG A 122 -6.54 6.34 -3.81
C ARG A 122 -7.33 6.96 -2.67
N MET A 123 -7.13 6.56 -1.42
CA MET A 123 -7.82 7.20 -0.29
C MET A 123 -7.14 8.51 0.10
N LYS A 124 -7.93 9.54 0.42
CA LYS A 124 -7.40 10.80 0.97
C LYS A 124 -6.90 10.57 2.40
N PHE A 125 -5.72 11.12 2.72
CA PHE A 125 -5.11 10.95 4.03
C PHE A 125 -5.97 11.46 5.20
N PRO A 126 -6.63 12.63 5.15
CA PRO A 126 -7.56 13.06 6.21
C PRO A 126 -8.74 12.10 6.40
N ALA A 127 -9.27 11.54 5.31
CA ALA A 127 -10.34 10.55 5.38
C ALA A 127 -9.85 9.25 6.02
N PHE A 128 -8.61 8.84 5.74
CA PHE A 128 -7.99 7.69 6.40
C PHE A 128 -7.82 7.93 7.91
N LEU A 129 -7.33 9.09 8.33
CA LEU A 129 -7.20 9.44 9.76
C LEU A 129 -8.55 9.37 10.50
N ALA A 130 -9.59 9.97 9.92
CA ALA A 130 -10.94 9.90 10.47
C ALA A 130 -11.45 8.45 10.51
N PHE A 131 -11.21 7.69 9.45
CA PHE A 131 -11.63 6.30 9.36
C PHE A 131 -10.95 5.43 10.42
N ILE A 132 -9.63 5.46 10.58
CA ILE A 132 -8.94 4.59 11.56
C ILE A 132 -9.31 4.93 13.00
N LEU A 133 -9.54 6.21 13.33
CA LEU A 133 -9.97 6.62 14.68
C LEU A 133 -11.36 6.04 15.01
N LEU A 134 -12.31 6.23 14.10
CA LEU A 134 -13.67 5.73 14.26
C LEU A 134 -13.74 4.21 14.18
N TRP A 135 -13.00 3.60 13.24
CA TRP A 135 -12.97 2.17 13.03
C TRP A 135 -12.38 1.44 14.23
N THR A 136 -11.29 1.95 14.81
CA THR A 136 -10.74 1.36 16.04
C THR A 136 -11.76 1.41 17.17
N THR A 137 -12.42 2.56 17.35
CA THR A 137 -13.42 2.75 18.43
C THR A 137 -14.67 1.89 18.26
N PHE A 138 -15.21 1.77 17.03
CA PHE A 138 -16.53 1.16 16.79
C PHE A 138 -16.46 -0.23 16.17
N VAL A 139 -15.30 -0.68 15.72
CA VAL A 139 -15.10 -2.02 15.13
C VAL A 139 -14.09 -2.82 15.93
N TYR A 140 -12.87 -2.32 16.09
CA TYR A 140 -11.83 -3.06 16.82
C TYR A 140 -12.19 -3.25 18.29
N ASP A 141 -12.42 -2.16 19.04
CA ASP A 141 -12.64 -2.24 20.49
C ASP A 141 -13.83 -3.17 20.84
N PRO A 142 -14.99 -3.10 20.16
CA PRO A 142 -16.10 -4.02 20.45
C PRO A 142 -15.77 -5.46 20.12
N ILE A 143 -15.16 -5.75 18.96
CA ILE A 143 -14.80 -7.12 18.59
C ILE A 143 -13.76 -7.70 19.55
N ALA A 144 -12.75 -6.91 19.92
CA ALA A 144 -11.74 -7.30 20.89
C ALA A 144 -12.39 -7.59 22.25
N HIS A 145 -13.37 -6.78 22.69
CA HIS A 145 -14.11 -7.05 23.92
C HIS A 145 -14.94 -8.34 23.83
N TRP A 146 -15.61 -8.59 22.70
CA TRP A 146 -16.43 -9.80 22.54
C TRP A 146 -15.63 -11.09 22.71
N ILE A 147 -14.36 -11.07 22.30
CA ILE A 147 -13.50 -12.26 22.17
C ILE A 147 -12.50 -12.36 23.33
N TRP A 148 -11.89 -11.24 23.76
CA TRP A 148 -10.85 -11.23 24.78
C TRP A 148 -11.31 -10.59 26.10
N GLY A 149 -12.26 -9.67 26.07
CA GLY A 149 -12.81 -9.04 27.27
C GLY A 149 -13.54 -10.04 28.16
N ASN A 150 -13.48 -9.85 29.47
CA ASN A 150 -14.29 -10.59 30.43
C ASN A 150 -15.78 -10.28 30.18
N GLY A 151 -16.63 -11.30 30.26
CA GLY A 151 -18.06 -11.18 29.97
C GLY A 151 -18.42 -11.09 28.48
N GLY A 152 -17.42 -10.93 27.59
CA GLY A 152 -17.59 -10.86 26.15
C GLY A 152 -18.33 -12.07 25.60
N TRP A 153 -19.39 -11.82 24.80
CA TRP A 153 -20.31 -12.90 24.44
C TRP A 153 -19.71 -14.00 23.54
N ILE A 154 -18.68 -13.71 22.73
CA ILE A 154 -17.99 -14.71 21.91
C ILE A 154 -17.05 -15.55 22.77
N ARG A 155 -16.40 -14.91 23.76
CA ARG A 155 -15.62 -15.61 24.78
C ARG A 155 -16.48 -16.61 25.55
N GLU A 156 -17.65 -16.17 26.02
CA GLU A 156 -18.61 -17.02 26.74
C GLU A 156 -19.25 -18.11 25.85
N LEU A 157 -19.28 -17.90 24.54
CA LEU A 157 -19.68 -18.94 23.57
C LEU A 157 -18.64 -20.08 23.49
N GLY A 158 -17.41 -19.83 23.91
CA GLY A 158 -16.31 -20.80 23.88
C GLY A 158 -15.49 -20.78 22.59
N ALA A 159 -15.61 -19.74 21.76
CA ALA A 159 -14.71 -19.56 20.62
C ALA A 159 -13.30 -19.18 21.11
N LEU A 160 -12.29 -19.68 20.40
CA LEU A 160 -10.88 -19.48 20.71
C LEU A 160 -10.23 -18.56 19.68
N ASP A 161 -9.56 -17.53 20.18
CA ASP A 161 -8.75 -16.66 19.35
C ASP A 161 -7.45 -16.31 20.07
N PHE A 162 -6.44 -17.16 19.90
CA PHE A 162 -5.21 -17.11 20.68
C PHE A 162 -4.48 -15.78 20.56
N ALA A 163 -4.37 -15.23 19.34
CA ALA A 163 -3.63 -14.00 19.09
C ALA A 163 -4.31 -13.03 18.11
N GLY A 164 -5.53 -13.29 17.62
CA GLY A 164 -6.31 -12.33 16.85
C GLY A 164 -6.62 -12.73 15.41
N GLY A 165 -6.92 -14.00 15.14
CA GLY A 165 -7.50 -14.42 13.87
C GLY A 165 -8.76 -13.63 13.54
N SER A 166 -9.72 -13.58 14.46
CA SER A 166 -10.97 -12.84 14.28
C SER A 166 -10.82 -11.37 14.61
N VAL A 167 -10.20 -11.06 15.77
CA VAL A 167 -10.07 -9.67 16.25
C VAL A 167 -9.24 -8.80 15.31
N ILE A 168 -8.20 -9.35 14.69
CA ILE A 168 -7.25 -8.60 13.86
C ILE A 168 -7.46 -8.92 12.39
N HIS A 169 -7.33 -10.18 11.98
CA HIS A 169 -7.22 -10.51 10.56
C HIS A 169 -8.56 -10.54 9.81
N ILE A 170 -9.58 -11.19 10.37
CA ILE A 170 -10.92 -11.21 9.74
C ILE A 170 -11.53 -9.81 9.78
N SER A 171 -11.49 -9.14 10.93
CA SER A 171 -12.06 -7.80 11.10
C SER A 171 -11.44 -6.78 10.14
N SER A 172 -10.10 -6.71 10.08
CA SER A 172 -9.40 -5.80 9.15
C SER A 172 -9.60 -6.24 7.71
N GLY A 173 -9.50 -7.54 7.41
CA GLY A 173 -9.63 -8.07 6.05
C GLY A 173 -10.99 -7.75 5.42
N ILE A 174 -12.10 -8.01 6.12
CA ILE A 174 -13.44 -7.70 5.59
C ILE A 174 -13.67 -6.20 5.49
N SER A 175 -13.17 -5.42 6.44
CA SER A 175 -13.24 -3.96 6.42
C SER A 175 -12.48 -3.38 5.23
N ALA A 176 -11.32 -3.97 4.91
CA ALA A 176 -10.49 -3.61 3.78
C ALA A 176 -11.15 -3.95 2.44
N LEU A 177 -11.81 -5.11 2.33
CA LEU A 177 -12.64 -5.44 1.17
C LEU A 177 -13.78 -4.44 0.97
N VAL A 178 -14.52 -4.12 2.04
CA VAL A 178 -15.61 -3.15 2.00
C VAL A 178 -15.09 -1.77 1.57
N ALA A 179 -13.97 -1.33 2.13
CA ALA A 179 -13.34 -0.07 1.76
C ALA A 179 -12.87 -0.05 0.29
N ALA A 180 -12.27 -1.13 -0.20
CA ALA A 180 -11.86 -1.25 -1.59
C ALA A 180 -13.04 -1.18 -2.56
N ILE A 181 -14.15 -1.86 -2.24
CA ILE A 181 -15.37 -1.82 -3.05
C ILE A 181 -15.99 -0.42 -3.01
N TYR A 182 -16.08 0.20 -1.82
CA TYR A 182 -16.67 1.53 -1.66
C TYR A 182 -15.90 2.62 -2.42
N LEU A 183 -14.57 2.60 -2.35
CA LEU A 183 -13.71 3.56 -3.05
C LEU A 183 -13.65 3.30 -4.56
N GLY A 184 -13.96 2.08 -5.00
CA GLY A 184 -13.77 1.63 -6.38
C GLY A 184 -12.30 1.38 -6.74
N LYS A 185 -12.08 0.96 -7.98
CA LYS A 185 -10.77 0.51 -8.46
C LYS A 185 -9.82 1.65 -8.80
N ARG A 186 -8.52 1.39 -8.72
CA ARG A 186 -7.48 2.29 -9.23
C ARG A 186 -7.47 2.34 -10.75
N LYS A 187 -7.01 3.47 -11.30
CA LYS A 187 -6.71 3.62 -12.72
C LYS A 187 -5.53 2.71 -13.08
N ASN A 188 -5.70 1.94 -14.16
CA ASN A 188 -4.74 0.94 -14.63
C ASN A 188 -4.35 -0.09 -13.57
N HIS A 189 -5.29 -0.51 -12.69
CA HIS A 189 -5.02 -1.47 -11.63
C HIS A 189 -4.45 -2.80 -12.15
N ASP A 190 -4.81 -3.22 -13.36
CA ASP A 190 -4.28 -4.45 -14.01
C ASP A 190 -2.80 -4.35 -14.40
N SER A 191 -2.24 -3.14 -14.47
CA SER A 191 -0.85 -2.88 -14.91
C SER A 191 0.06 -2.40 -13.78
N VAL A 192 -0.41 -2.43 -12.53
CA VAL A 192 0.39 -2.02 -11.37
C VAL A 192 1.50 -3.03 -11.13
N LYS A 193 2.74 -2.54 -11.04
CA LYS A 193 3.92 -3.34 -10.70
C LYS A 193 4.52 -2.83 -9.38
N PRO A 194 4.98 -3.73 -8.49
CA PRO A 194 5.75 -3.36 -7.30
C PRO A 194 6.96 -2.50 -7.68
N HIS A 195 7.18 -1.39 -6.98
CA HIS A 195 8.33 -0.53 -7.26
C HIS A 195 9.64 -1.10 -6.67
N ASN A 196 9.56 -1.88 -5.57
CA ASN A 196 10.74 -2.42 -4.89
C ASN A 196 10.42 -3.74 -4.15
N ILE A 197 10.65 -4.86 -4.85
CA ILE A 197 10.46 -6.20 -4.29
C ILE A 197 11.42 -6.49 -3.11
N PRO A 198 12.72 -6.15 -3.16
CA PRO A 198 13.60 -6.29 -2.00
C PRO A 198 13.08 -5.59 -0.73
N MET A 199 12.53 -4.38 -0.85
CA MET A 199 11.91 -3.68 0.29
C MET A 199 10.70 -4.45 0.83
N THR A 200 9.87 -5.00 -0.06
CA THR A 200 8.76 -5.87 0.32
C THR A 200 9.25 -7.08 1.10
N MET A 201 10.33 -7.72 0.66
CA MET A 201 10.91 -8.89 1.33
C MET A 201 11.48 -8.55 2.71
N ILE A 202 12.12 -7.38 2.86
CA ILE A 202 12.59 -6.91 4.18
C ILE A 202 11.40 -6.70 5.12
N GLY A 203 10.34 -6.04 4.64
CA GLY A 203 9.11 -5.86 5.39
C GLY A 203 8.49 -7.19 5.83
N ALA A 204 8.37 -8.16 4.91
CA ALA A 204 7.87 -9.49 5.22
C ALA A 204 8.74 -10.26 6.23
N GLY A 205 10.07 -10.14 6.12
CA GLY A 205 10.99 -10.71 7.09
C GLY A 205 10.78 -10.13 8.49
N LEU A 206 10.70 -8.81 8.61
CA LEU A 206 10.43 -8.14 9.88
C LEU A 206 9.03 -8.46 10.43
N LEU A 207 8.01 -8.62 9.58
CA LEU A 207 6.69 -9.11 9.98
C LEU A 207 6.79 -10.52 10.55
N LEU A 208 7.53 -11.43 9.92
CA LEU A 208 7.77 -12.79 10.43
C LEU A 208 8.44 -12.76 11.82
N PHE A 209 9.49 -11.97 12.00
CA PHE A 209 10.15 -11.81 13.30
C PHE A 209 9.21 -11.22 14.36
N GLY A 210 8.45 -10.19 13.98
CA GLY A 210 7.43 -9.59 14.85
C GLY A 210 6.36 -10.59 15.27
N TRP A 211 5.98 -11.49 14.37
CA TRP A 211 4.97 -12.52 14.61
C TRP A 211 5.33 -13.53 15.70
N PHE A 212 6.63 -13.73 15.96
CA PHE A 212 7.05 -14.52 17.12
C PHE A 212 6.65 -13.86 18.44
N GLY A 213 6.80 -12.53 18.54
CA GLY A 213 6.28 -11.77 19.68
C GLY A 213 4.75 -11.75 19.70
N PHE A 214 4.12 -11.67 18.52
CA PHE A 214 2.67 -11.65 18.36
C PHE A 214 2.01 -12.93 18.87
N ASN A 215 2.42 -14.10 18.39
CA ASN A 215 1.81 -15.36 18.77
C ASN A 215 2.36 -15.87 20.10
N ALA A 216 3.68 -16.06 20.24
CA ALA A 216 4.22 -16.61 21.48
C ALA A 216 3.96 -15.69 22.69
N GLY A 217 3.99 -14.36 22.49
CA GLY A 217 3.68 -13.38 23.52
C GLY A 217 2.24 -13.46 24.03
N SER A 218 1.28 -13.94 23.23
CA SER A 218 -0.12 -14.12 23.65
C SER A 218 -0.32 -15.23 24.68
N ALA A 219 0.70 -16.04 24.97
CA ALA A 219 0.71 -16.90 26.15
C ALA A 219 0.90 -16.12 27.46
N LEU A 220 1.34 -14.86 27.39
CA LEU A 220 1.58 -13.92 28.50
C LEU A 220 2.59 -14.38 29.57
N ALA A 221 3.27 -15.51 29.33
CA ALA A 221 4.24 -16.11 30.24
C ALA A 221 5.25 -16.96 29.46
N ILE A 222 6.40 -17.25 30.07
CA ILE A 222 7.35 -18.24 29.54
C ILE A 222 6.89 -19.63 29.98
N ASN A 223 6.27 -20.38 29.08
CA ASN A 223 5.76 -21.72 29.36
C ASN A 223 5.68 -22.57 28.07
N ASP A 224 5.18 -23.79 28.24
CA ASP A 224 5.04 -24.82 27.21
C ASP A 224 4.14 -24.33 26.05
N ILE A 225 3.10 -23.55 26.37
CA ILE A 225 2.18 -22.95 25.38
C ILE A 225 2.87 -21.88 24.55
N ALA A 226 3.69 -21.03 25.16
CA ALA A 226 4.48 -20.02 24.45
C ALA A 226 5.47 -20.67 23.48
N LEU A 227 6.11 -21.77 23.91
CA LEU A 227 7.04 -22.53 23.08
C LEU A 227 6.33 -23.23 21.92
N ASP A 228 5.17 -23.84 22.17
CA ASP A 228 4.36 -24.46 21.12
C ASP A 228 3.90 -23.42 20.09
N ALA A 229 3.37 -22.28 20.55
CA ALA A 229 2.99 -21.15 19.69
C ALA A 229 4.15 -20.62 18.84
N PHE A 230 5.37 -20.60 19.39
CA PHE A 230 6.57 -20.22 18.63
C PHE A 230 6.84 -21.23 17.49
N ILE A 231 6.76 -22.53 17.77
CA ILE A 231 7.00 -23.60 16.80
C ILE A 231 5.92 -23.64 15.72
N THR A 232 4.64 -23.56 16.10
CA THR A 232 3.51 -23.61 15.18
C THR A 232 3.52 -22.40 14.24
N THR A 233 3.87 -21.23 14.76
CA THR A 233 4.04 -19.99 13.97
C THR A 233 5.05 -20.16 12.85
N ASN A 234 6.27 -20.61 13.16
CA ASN A 234 7.30 -20.84 12.14
C ASN A 234 6.87 -21.92 11.12
N THR A 235 6.29 -23.00 11.63
CA THR A 235 5.88 -24.16 10.82
C THR A 235 4.81 -23.79 9.80
N ALA A 236 3.77 -23.07 10.22
CA ALA A 236 2.71 -22.63 9.34
C ALA A 236 3.19 -21.59 8.31
N ALA A 237 4.03 -20.64 8.73
CA ALA A 237 4.63 -19.65 7.84
C ALA A 237 5.46 -20.31 6.72
N ALA A 238 6.34 -21.25 7.09
CA ALA A 238 7.20 -21.95 6.14
C ALA A 238 6.39 -22.79 5.13
N THR A 239 5.40 -23.55 5.60
CA THR A 239 4.58 -24.39 4.73
C THR A 239 3.65 -23.58 3.82
N ALA A 240 3.12 -22.46 4.30
CA ALA A 240 2.31 -21.57 3.47
C ALA A 240 3.13 -20.92 2.36
N GLY A 241 4.34 -20.44 2.65
CA GLY A 241 5.28 -19.93 1.63
C GLY A 241 5.56 -20.98 0.54
N ILE A 242 5.83 -22.22 0.93
CA ILE A 242 6.05 -23.33 -0.01
C ILE A 242 4.79 -23.62 -0.83
N SER A 243 3.62 -23.72 -0.20
CA SER A 243 2.37 -24.03 -0.89
C SER A 243 1.97 -22.96 -1.90
N TRP A 244 2.21 -21.68 -1.59
CA TRP A 244 1.98 -20.56 -2.51
C TRP A 244 2.93 -20.65 -3.71
N MET A 245 4.23 -20.90 -3.47
CA MET A 245 5.20 -21.12 -4.56
C MET A 245 4.79 -22.29 -5.46
N ILE A 246 4.30 -23.39 -4.88
CA ILE A 246 3.80 -24.54 -5.65
C ILE A 246 2.61 -24.12 -6.53
N CYS A 247 1.66 -23.35 -5.99
CA CYS A 247 0.52 -22.84 -6.77
C CYS A 247 0.98 -21.96 -7.94
N GLU A 248 1.90 -21.03 -7.70
CA GLU A 248 2.49 -20.21 -8.76
C GLU A 248 3.25 -21.05 -9.79
N TRP A 249 3.97 -22.08 -9.36
CA TRP A 249 4.69 -22.96 -10.27
C TRP A 249 3.74 -23.75 -11.18
N ILE A 250 2.64 -24.25 -10.63
CA ILE A 250 1.65 -25.02 -11.38
C ILE A 250 0.94 -24.12 -12.41
N ILE A 251 0.49 -22.94 -11.98
CA ILE A 251 -0.40 -22.05 -12.75
C ILE A 251 0.39 -21.07 -13.63
N HIS A 252 1.39 -20.41 -13.06
CA HIS A 252 2.18 -19.37 -13.72
C HIS A 252 3.54 -19.84 -14.24
N LYS A 253 3.90 -21.11 -14.00
CA LYS A 253 5.15 -21.77 -14.44
C LYS A 253 6.43 -21.20 -13.84
N LYS A 254 6.34 -20.18 -12.98
CA LYS A 254 7.47 -19.55 -12.30
C LYS A 254 7.03 -19.13 -10.90
N PRO A 255 7.77 -19.48 -9.84
CA PRO A 255 7.54 -18.90 -8.52
C PRO A 255 8.05 -17.46 -8.51
N THR A 256 7.42 -16.61 -7.71
CA THR A 256 7.85 -15.22 -7.53
C THR A 256 8.29 -14.97 -6.10
N ALA A 257 9.27 -14.08 -5.92
CA ALA A 257 9.70 -13.67 -4.59
C ALA A 257 8.55 -13.02 -3.80
N LEU A 258 7.74 -12.21 -4.49
CA LEU A 258 6.53 -11.58 -3.92
C LEU A 258 5.50 -12.63 -3.47
N GLY A 259 5.24 -13.64 -4.31
CA GLY A 259 4.33 -14.73 -4.00
C GLY A 259 4.80 -15.53 -2.79
N PHE A 260 6.08 -15.88 -2.72
CA PHE A 260 6.65 -16.59 -1.58
C PHE A 260 6.43 -15.83 -0.26
N VAL A 261 6.76 -14.53 -0.21
CA VAL A 261 6.58 -13.74 1.02
C VAL A 261 5.11 -13.46 1.34
N SER A 262 4.24 -13.37 0.34
CA SER A 262 2.79 -13.29 0.54
C SER A 262 2.24 -14.60 1.14
N GLY A 263 2.75 -15.75 0.67
CA GLY A 263 2.47 -17.06 1.25
C GLY A 263 2.92 -17.18 2.70
N ILE A 264 4.12 -16.68 3.04
CA ILE A 264 4.58 -16.62 4.43
C ILE A 264 3.57 -15.85 5.31
N VAL A 265 3.16 -14.65 4.89
CA VAL A 265 2.17 -13.84 5.61
C VAL A 265 0.82 -14.57 5.72
N ALA A 266 0.36 -15.22 4.65
CA ALA A 266 -0.88 -16.00 4.69
C ALA A 266 -0.82 -17.14 5.72
N GLY A 267 0.32 -17.82 5.85
CA GLY A 267 0.54 -18.85 6.86
C GLY A 267 0.54 -18.31 8.29
N LEU A 268 1.24 -17.18 8.50
CA LEU A 268 1.27 -16.47 9.77
C LEU A 268 -0.14 -16.08 10.23
N VAL A 269 -0.93 -15.50 9.32
CA VAL A 269 -2.35 -15.19 9.58
C VAL A 269 -3.16 -16.44 9.92
N SER A 270 -3.00 -17.51 9.13
CA SER A 270 -3.80 -18.73 9.26
C SER A 270 -3.57 -19.45 10.60
N ILE A 271 -2.37 -19.35 11.17
CA ILE A 271 -2.05 -19.98 12.46
C ILE A 271 -2.37 -19.10 13.66
N THR A 272 -2.46 -17.78 13.51
CA THR A 272 -2.74 -16.81 14.59
C THR A 272 -3.83 -17.24 15.58
N PRO A 273 -5.05 -17.63 15.15
CA PRO A 273 -6.11 -17.99 16.12
C PRO A 273 -5.83 -19.29 16.88
N GLY A 274 -5.03 -20.20 16.31
CA GLY A 274 -4.78 -21.54 16.84
C GLY A 274 -3.38 -21.77 17.41
N ALA A 275 -2.50 -20.76 17.39
CA ALA A 275 -1.06 -20.98 17.56
C ALA A 275 -0.68 -21.71 18.86
N GLY A 276 -1.34 -21.39 19.98
CA GLY A 276 -1.13 -22.07 21.27
C GLY A 276 -2.17 -23.14 21.62
N PHE A 277 -2.91 -23.65 20.62
CA PHE A 277 -3.97 -24.66 20.79
C PHE A 277 -3.76 -25.90 19.93
N VAL A 278 -2.90 -25.86 18.92
CA VAL A 278 -2.76 -26.92 17.91
C VAL A 278 -1.35 -27.48 17.89
N SER A 279 -1.21 -28.77 17.57
CA SER A 279 0.13 -29.38 17.46
C SER A 279 0.96 -28.81 16.29
N PRO A 280 2.30 -28.92 16.32
CA PRO A 280 3.16 -28.56 15.19
C PRO A 280 2.82 -29.30 13.88
N ILE A 281 2.31 -30.53 13.96
CA ILE A 281 1.88 -31.30 12.78
C ILE A 281 0.59 -30.72 12.20
N SER A 282 -0.35 -30.31 13.06
CA SER A 282 -1.55 -29.59 12.61
C SER A 282 -1.17 -28.26 11.96
N ALA A 283 -0.17 -27.54 12.49
CA ALA A 283 0.32 -26.29 11.94
C ALA A 283 0.88 -26.43 10.51
N LEU A 284 1.48 -27.58 10.15
CA LEU A 284 1.87 -27.87 8.76
C LEU A 284 0.66 -27.85 7.83
N ALA A 285 -0.44 -28.51 8.23
CA ALA A 285 -1.66 -28.57 7.43
C ALA A 285 -2.34 -27.20 7.34
N ILE A 286 -2.41 -26.48 8.47
CA ILE A 286 -2.99 -25.13 8.54
C ILE A 286 -2.24 -24.18 7.61
N GLY A 287 -0.90 -24.14 7.68
CA GLY A 287 -0.09 -23.30 6.81
C GLY A 287 -0.20 -23.69 5.34
N PHE A 288 -0.04 -24.98 5.02
CA PHE A 288 -0.10 -25.46 3.64
C PHE A 288 -1.45 -25.17 2.97
N ILE A 289 -2.57 -25.43 3.65
CA ILE A 289 -3.90 -25.10 3.12
C ILE A 289 -4.09 -23.58 3.09
N GLY A 290 -3.64 -22.86 4.11
CA GLY A 290 -3.68 -21.40 4.21
C GLY A 290 -3.05 -20.71 3.00
N GLY A 291 -1.85 -21.12 2.61
CA GLY A 291 -1.20 -20.58 1.42
C GLY A 291 -1.96 -20.87 0.12
N ILE A 292 -2.58 -22.05 -0.02
CA ILE A 292 -3.40 -22.39 -1.19
C ILE A 292 -4.68 -21.54 -1.26
N VAL A 293 -5.42 -21.43 -0.15
CA VAL A 293 -6.72 -20.71 -0.15
C VAL A 293 -6.53 -19.20 -0.30
N CYS A 294 -5.49 -18.63 0.31
CA CYS A 294 -5.16 -17.22 0.13
C CYS A 294 -4.65 -16.96 -1.30
N PHE A 295 -3.81 -17.84 -1.86
CA PHE A 295 -3.41 -17.74 -3.27
C PHE A 295 -4.65 -17.76 -4.19
N TYR A 296 -5.58 -18.68 -3.95
CA TYR A 296 -6.82 -18.75 -4.73
C TYR A 296 -7.67 -17.47 -4.58
N GLY A 297 -7.75 -16.92 -3.37
CA GLY A 297 -8.39 -15.62 -3.11
C GLY A 297 -7.81 -14.49 -3.96
N VAL A 298 -6.49 -14.34 -3.91
CA VAL A 298 -5.74 -13.27 -4.60
C VAL A 298 -5.74 -13.45 -6.12
N SER A 299 -5.43 -14.66 -6.60
CA SER A 299 -5.18 -14.92 -8.02
C SER A 299 -6.45 -15.22 -8.81
N VAL A 300 -7.50 -15.73 -8.16
CA VAL A 300 -8.73 -16.19 -8.83
C VAL A 300 -9.95 -15.38 -8.39
N LEU A 301 -10.25 -15.31 -7.09
CA LEU A 301 -11.48 -14.65 -6.62
C LEU A 301 -11.49 -13.15 -6.92
N LYS A 302 -10.36 -12.46 -6.67
CA LYS A 302 -10.21 -11.03 -6.99
C LYS A 302 -10.53 -10.71 -8.45
N LYS A 303 -9.98 -11.51 -9.38
CA LYS A 303 -10.23 -11.36 -10.81
C LYS A 303 -11.67 -11.73 -11.20
N LYS A 304 -12.22 -12.80 -10.60
CA LYS A 304 -13.57 -13.29 -10.88
C LYS A 304 -14.65 -12.29 -10.47
N PHE A 305 -14.51 -11.73 -9.26
CA PHE A 305 -15.44 -10.72 -8.73
C PHE A 305 -15.07 -9.29 -9.10
N ASN A 306 -13.90 -9.11 -9.74
CA ASN A 306 -13.47 -7.89 -10.36
C ASN A 306 -13.48 -6.70 -9.38
N TYR A 307 -12.89 -6.89 -8.20
CA TYR A 307 -12.61 -5.83 -7.22
C TYR A 307 -11.09 -5.53 -7.16
N ASP A 308 -10.71 -4.36 -6.66
CA ASP A 308 -9.31 -3.93 -6.54
C ASP A 308 -8.91 -3.81 -5.06
N ASP A 309 -8.64 -4.96 -4.45
CA ASP A 309 -7.90 -5.05 -3.20
C ASP A 309 -6.42 -4.82 -3.52
N ALA A 310 -5.92 -3.61 -3.25
CA ALA A 310 -4.74 -3.09 -3.92
C ALA A 310 -3.45 -3.88 -3.62
N LEU A 311 -3.29 -4.32 -2.38
CA LEU A 311 -2.14 -5.09 -1.88
C LEU A 311 -2.59 -6.38 -1.19
N ASP A 312 -3.78 -6.88 -1.57
CA ASP A 312 -4.30 -8.19 -1.14
C ASP A 312 -4.54 -8.34 0.37
N ALA A 313 -4.96 -7.27 1.04
CA ALA A 313 -5.21 -7.33 2.49
C ALA A 313 -6.39 -8.25 2.83
N PHE A 314 -7.48 -8.23 2.06
CA PHE A 314 -8.56 -9.22 2.23
C PHE A 314 -8.11 -10.62 1.82
N GLY A 315 -7.35 -10.71 0.72
CA GLY A 315 -6.84 -11.97 0.19
C GLY A 315 -5.95 -12.74 1.18
N CYS A 316 -5.10 -12.02 1.92
CA CYS A 316 -4.19 -12.62 2.89
C CYS A 316 -4.77 -12.64 4.31
N HIS A 317 -5.31 -11.51 4.81
CA HIS A 317 -5.80 -11.41 6.19
C HIS A 317 -7.23 -11.93 6.34
N GLY A 318 -8.15 -11.50 5.48
CA GLY A 318 -9.55 -11.92 5.55
C GLY A 318 -9.72 -13.41 5.31
N ILE A 319 -9.26 -13.91 4.16
CA ILE A 319 -9.39 -15.34 3.80
C ILE A 319 -8.52 -16.21 4.71
N GLY A 320 -7.28 -15.80 4.99
CA GLY A 320 -6.39 -16.53 5.89
C GLY A 320 -6.95 -16.63 7.31
N GLY A 321 -7.52 -15.53 7.84
CA GLY A 321 -8.14 -15.51 9.16
C GLY A 321 -9.38 -16.42 9.24
N ILE A 322 -10.23 -16.41 8.20
CA ILE A 322 -11.39 -17.30 8.11
C ILE A 322 -10.96 -18.77 8.13
N TRP A 323 -9.98 -19.12 7.29
CA TRP A 323 -9.43 -20.47 7.29
C TRP A 323 -8.81 -20.81 8.65
N GLY A 324 -8.03 -19.91 9.24
CA GLY A 324 -7.39 -20.11 10.53
C GLY A 324 -8.37 -20.38 11.67
N GLY A 325 -9.47 -19.62 11.77
CA GLY A 325 -10.50 -19.84 12.78
C GLY A 325 -11.20 -21.19 12.59
N ILE A 326 -11.59 -21.52 11.35
CA ILE A 326 -12.16 -22.85 11.03
C ILE A 326 -11.17 -23.96 11.40
N ALA A 327 -9.91 -23.81 11.03
CA ALA A 327 -8.89 -24.80 11.29
C ALA A 327 -8.57 -24.94 12.79
N THR A 328 -8.69 -23.86 13.56
CA THR A 328 -8.59 -23.90 15.03
C THR A 328 -9.72 -24.77 15.61
N GLY A 329 -10.96 -24.58 15.16
CA GLY A 329 -12.08 -25.42 15.57
C GLY A 329 -11.95 -26.91 15.19
N ILE A 330 -11.16 -27.20 14.15
CA ILE A 330 -10.85 -28.57 13.74
C ILE A 330 -9.72 -29.16 14.59
N PHE A 331 -8.58 -28.46 14.67
CA PHE A 331 -7.30 -29.02 15.10
C PHE A 331 -6.88 -28.68 16.53
N ALA A 332 -7.60 -27.79 17.23
CA ALA A 332 -7.30 -27.50 18.63
C ALA A 332 -7.36 -28.78 19.47
N SER A 333 -6.45 -28.95 20.41
CA SER A 333 -6.40 -30.14 21.27
C SER A 333 -6.12 -29.79 22.72
N SER A 334 -6.90 -30.39 23.60
CA SER A 334 -6.75 -30.35 25.05
C SER A 334 -5.44 -31.01 25.53
N SER A 335 -4.82 -31.87 24.70
CA SER A 335 -3.48 -32.40 24.96
C SER A 335 -2.36 -31.35 24.80
N ILE A 336 -2.57 -30.34 23.96
CA ILE A 336 -1.63 -29.23 23.75
C ILE A 336 -1.91 -28.13 24.76
N ASN A 337 -3.18 -27.76 24.92
CA ASN A 337 -3.60 -26.76 25.89
C ASN A 337 -4.68 -27.32 26.82
N PRO A 338 -4.32 -27.74 28.05
CA PRO A 338 -5.26 -28.34 28.99
C PRO A 338 -6.40 -27.41 29.45
N ALA A 339 -6.37 -26.12 29.10
CA ALA A 339 -7.40 -25.16 29.46
C ALA A 339 -8.62 -25.18 28.52
N ILE A 340 -8.59 -25.97 27.45
CA ILE A 340 -9.68 -26.07 26.47
C ILE A 340 -10.23 -27.49 26.39
N GLU A 341 -11.47 -27.65 25.92
CA GLU A 341 -12.07 -28.98 25.66
C GLU A 341 -11.44 -29.68 24.44
N GLY A 342 -10.87 -28.90 23.51
CA GLY A 342 -10.38 -29.39 22.22
C GLY A 342 -11.40 -29.23 21.09
N GLY A 343 -10.93 -29.39 19.86
CA GLY A 343 -11.70 -29.31 18.63
C GLY A 343 -12.16 -30.69 18.12
N LEU A 344 -12.46 -30.76 16.82
CA LEU A 344 -12.92 -32.01 16.20
C LEU A 344 -11.94 -33.17 16.35
N VAL A 345 -10.64 -32.91 16.36
CA VAL A 345 -9.61 -33.95 16.56
C VAL A 345 -9.69 -34.62 17.93
N ASP A 346 -10.23 -33.92 18.94
CA ASP A 346 -10.48 -34.45 20.28
C ASP A 346 -11.92 -35.02 20.41
N GLY A 347 -12.69 -35.03 19.33
CA GLY A 347 -14.03 -35.62 19.26
C GLY A 347 -15.18 -34.65 19.58
N SER A 348 -14.92 -33.35 19.74
CA SER A 348 -15.96 -32.35 20.00
C SER A 348 -16.19 -31.41 18.82
N ALA A 349 -17.46 -31.20 18.44
CA ALA A 349 -17.85 -30.21 17.45
C ALA A 349 -18.24 -28.84 18.06
N SER A 350 -18.29 -28.73 19.40
CA SER A 350 -18.72 -27.50 20.09
C SER A 350 -17.86 -26.31 19.70
N LEU A 351 -16.54 -26.48 19.75
CA LEU A 351 -15.58 -25.44 19.39
C LEU A 351 -15.72 -25.02 17.92
N LEU A 352 -15.81 -25.95 16.98
CA LEU A 352 -15.98 -25.60 15.56
C LEU A 352 -17.26 -24.78 15.32
N ILE A 353 -18.36 -25.11 16.01
CA ILE A 353 -19.59 -24.34 15.91
C ILE A 353 -19.39 -22.93 16.49
N ALA A 354 -18.72 -22.80 17.64
CA ALA A 354 -18.39 -21.52 18.24
C ALA A 354 -17.51 -20.65 17.32
N GLU A 355 -16.48 -21.25 16.69
CA GLU A 355 -15.62 -20.59 15.70
C GLU A 355 -16.42 -20.06 14.51
N VAL A 356 -17.30 -20.89 13.92
CA VAL A 356 -18.10 -20.46 12.77
C VAL A 356 -19.05 -19.31 13.14
N ILE A 357 -19.67 -19.36 14.32
CA ILE A 357 -20.52 -18.26 14.81
C ILE A 357 -19.69 -16.99 15.02
N SER A 358 -18.50 -17.10 15.63
CA SER A 358 -17.56 -15.99 15.83
C SER A 358 -17.18 -15.33 14.50
N ILE A 359 -16.72 -16.14 13.53
CA ILE A 359 -16.33 -15.69 12.19
C ILE A 359 -17.50 -14.96 11.50
N LEU A 360 -18.70 -15.54 11.51
CA LEU A 360 -19.87 -14.93 10.86
C LEU A 360 -20.28 -13.62 11.54
N ALA A 361 -20.24 -13.56 12.87
CA ALA A 361 -20.56 -12.35 13.62
C ALA A 361 -19.55 -11.23 13.33
N VAL A 362 -18.26 -11.55 13.30
CA VAL A 362 -17.18 -10.59 12.98
C VAL A 362 -17.27 -10.12 11.53
N LEU A 363 -17.49 -11.03 10.58
CA LEU A 363 -17.67 -10.67 9.16
C LEU A 363 -18.85 -9.71 8.97
N ALA A 364 -19.99 -10.04 9.59
CA ALA A 364 -21.20 -9.21 9.49
C ALA A 364 -20.98 -7.84 10.16
N TYR A 365 -20.51 -7.82 11.41
CA TYR A 365 -20.36 -6.58 12.18
C TYR A 365 -19.29 -5.68 11.57
N ALA A 366 -18.06 -6.18 11.37
CA ALA A 366 -16.97 -5.37 10.83
C ALA A 366 -17.28 -4.89 9.40
N GLY A 367 -17.90 -5.73 8.57
CA GLY A 367 -18.31 -5.34 7.22
C GLY A 367 -19.38 -4.24 7.21
N ILE A 368 -20.44 -4.41 7.99
CA ILE A 368 -21.56 -3.45 8.06
C ILE A 368 -21.10 -2.13 8.67
N VAL A 369 -20.43 -2.17 9.82
CA VAL A 369 -20.00 -0.95 10.52
C VAL A 369 -18.95 -0.20 9.70
N SER A 370 -18.01 -0.90 9.05
CA SER A 370 -17.05 -0.25 8.14
C SER A 370 -17.74 0.47 6.99
N TYR A 371 -18.76 -0.14 6.37
CA TYR A 371 -19.55 0.51 5.32
C TYR A 371 -20.25 1.77 5.85
N LEU A 372 -20.86 1.68 7.03
CA LEU A 372 -21.54 2.82 7.66
C LEU A 372 -20.57 3.95 8.02
N LEU A 373 -19.37 3.64 8.50
CA LEU A 373 -18.33 4.62 8.82
C LEU A 373 -17.80 5.31 7.56
N LEU A 374 -17.52 4.56 6.49
CA LEU A 374 -17.11 5.14 5.21
C LEU A 374 -18.21 6.07 4.67
N LYS A 375 -19.46 5.63 4.71
CA LYS A 375 -20.61 6.45 4.32
C LYS A 375 -20.73 7.71 5.15
N LEU A 376 -20.58 7.61 6.48
CA LEU A 376 -20.59 8.76 7.39
C LEU A 376 -19.50 9.76 7.03
N ILE A 377 -18.25 9.32 6.92
CA ILE A 377 -17.12 10.21 6.60
C ILE A 377 -17.30 10.86 5.23
N SER A 378 -17.87 10.12 4.26
CA SER A 378 -18.14 10.64 2.91
C SER A 378 -19.13 11.82 2.88
N GLN A 379 -19.92 12.01 3.94
CA GLN A 379 -20.81 13.17 4.07
C GLN A 379 -20.07 14.45 4.46
N PHE A 380 -18.87 14.34 5.04
CA PHE A 380 -18.07 15.48 5.51
C PHE A 380 -16.88 15.78 4.60
N MET A 381 -16.33 14.77 3.92
CA MET A 381 -15.19 14.94 3.03
C MET A 381 -15.16 13.87 1.93
N PRO A 382 -14.56 14.17 0.76
CA PRO A 382 -14.31 13.14 -0.25
C PRO A 382 -13.35 12.07 0.29
N LEU A 383 -13.73 10.80 0.18
CA LEU A 383 -12.87 9.69 0.61
C LEU A 383 -11.76 9.39 -0.39
N ARG A 384 -12.03 9.61 -1.68
CA ARG A 384 -11.10 9.31 -2.78
C ARG A 384 -10.46 10.59 -3.30
N VAL A 385 -9.20 10.49 -3.71
CA VAL A 385 -8.51 11.53 -4.48
C VAL A 385 -9.14 11.71 -5.87
N SER A 386 -8.89 12.85 -6.50
CA SER A 386 -9.28 13.10 -7.89
C SER A 386 -8.49 12.21 -8.86
N GLU A 387 -8.98 12.06 -10.09
CA GLU A 387 -8.27 11.29 -11.12
C GLU A 387 -6.88 11.89 -11.44
N GLU A 388 -6.77 13.22 -11.36
CA GLU A 388 -5.51 13.95 -11.56
C GLU A 388 -4.53 13.69 -10.41
N GLU A 389 -5.00 13.77 -9.15
CA GLU A 389 -4.20 13.47 -7.95
C GLU A 389 -3.69 12.01 -7.99
N GLU A 390 -4.52 11.06 -8.42
CA GLU A 390 -4.12 9.65 -8.58
C GLU A 390 -3.10 9.46 -9.72
N GLU A 391 -3.19 10.27 -10.79
CA GLU A 391 -2.26 10.25 -11.91
C GLU A 391 -0.89 10.86 -11.53
N ILE A 392 -0.88 11.94 -10.76
CA ILE A 392 0.33 12.56 -10.20
C ILE A 392 1.00 11.65 -9.15
N GLY A 393 0.20 10.99 -8.30
CA GLY A 393 0.67 10.20 -7.17
C GLY A 393 0.53 10.93 -5.84
N LEU A 394 0.10 10.19 -4.81
CA LEU A 394 -0.30 10.75 -3.52
C LEU A 394 0.88 11.30 -2.72
N ASP A 395 2.11 10.82 -2.96
CA ASP A 395 3.29 11.39 -2.31
C ASP A 395 3.38 12.90 -2.58
N TYR A 396 3.21 13.28 -3.85
CA TYR A 396 3.24 14.69 -4.24
C TYR A 396 1.89 15.37 -4.02
N ALA A 397 0.80 14.75 -4.51
CA ALA A 397 -0.52 15.38 -4.51
C ALA A 397 -1.11 15.61 -3.11
N VAL A 398 -0.79 14.74 -2.13
CA VAL A 398 -1.32 14.81 -0.77
C VAL A 398 -0.26 15.29 0.23
N HIS A 399 1.00 14.87 0.07
CA HIS A 399 2.06 15.18 1.03
C HIS A 399 3.04 16.26 0.55
N GLY A 400 3.04 16.64 -0.73
CA GLY A 400 3.96 17.65 -1.26
C GLY A 400 5.42 17.19 -1.30
N GLU A 401 5.66 15.88 -1.21
CA GLU A 401 6.98 15.26 -1.10
C GLU A 401 7.19 14.19 -2.19
N THR A 402 8.44 13.77 -2.38
CA THR A 402 8.78 12.64 -3.26
C THR A 402 9.66 11.64 -2.53
N ALA A 403 9.31 10.35 -2.56
CA ALA A 403 10.04 9.29 -1.84
C ALA A 403 11.53 9.20 -2.19
N TYR A 404 11.87 9.51 -3.45
CA TYR A 404 13.22 9.45 -3.96
C TYR A 404 13.64 10.84 -4.37
N GLY A 405 14.69 11.37 -3.72
CA GLY A 405 15.32 12.61 -4.14
C GLY A 405 15.72 12.49 -5.61
N SER A 406 15.38 13.50 -6.41
CA SER A 406 15.96 13.61 -7.75
C SER A 406 17.42 14.03 -7.62
N LEU A 407 18.22 13.73 -8.64
CA LEU A 407 19.61 14.18 -8.77
C LEU A 407 19.80 15.71 -8.57
N ALA A 408 18.72 16.50 -8.55
CA ALA A 408 18.75 17.95 -8.39
C ALA A 408 19.14 18.42 -6.98
N VAL A 409 18.84 17.66 -5.91
CA VAL A 409 19.23 18.06 -4.54
C VAL A 409 20.75 17.96 -4.36
N ALA A 410 21.40 16.99 -5.02
CA ALA A 410 22.85 16.86 -5.00
C ALA A 410 23.57 17.91 -5.87
N LEU A 411 22.86 18.56 -6.80
CA LEU A 411 23.40 19.61 -7.68
C LEU A 411 23.12 21.03 -7.17
N SER A 412 22.13 21.22 -6.29
CA SER A 412 21.87 22.51 -5.63
C SER A 412 22.87 22.82 -4.51
N ASP A 413 23.41 21.79 -3.85
CA ASP A 413 24.36 21.96 -2.74
C ASP A 413 25.79 22.29 -3.20
N ALA A 414 26.07 22.24 -4.52
CA ALA A 414 27.40 22.52 -5.07
C ALA A 414 27.72 24.02 -5.21
N ASN A 415 26.76 24.94 -4.98
CA ASN A 415 26.95 26.38 -5.20
C ASN A 415 27.00 27.26 -3.94
N TYR A 416 27.04 26.69 -2.73
CA TYR A 416 27.37 27.49 -1.54
C TYR A 416 28.88 27.67 -1.40
N SER A 417 29.44 28.57 -2.22
CA SER A 417 30.68 29.26 -1.90
C SER A 417 30.46 30.78 -1.98
N ASN A 418 30.52 31.42 -0.81
CA ASN A 418 30.74 32.83 -0.54
C ASN A 418 29.90 33.87 -1.32
N THR A 419 29.02 34.62 -0.62
CA THR A 419 29.32 35.99 -0.14
C THR A 419 28.13 36.65 0.60
N ASP A 420 28.47 37.15 1.80
CA ASP A 420 28.00 38.35 2.53
C ASP A 420 26.59 38.46 3.18
N PRO A 421 26.47 38.81 4.48
CA PRO A 421 25.22 38.94 5.21
C PRO A 421 24.83 40.41 5.40
N SER A 422 24.07 40.99 4.46
CA SER A 422 23.20 42.15 4.73
C SER A 422 22.41 42.52 3.48
N VAL A 423 21.08 42.31 3.46
CA VAL A 423 20.06 43.22 2.91
C VAL A 423 18.68 42.68 3.35
N VAL A 424 17.90 43.53 4.04
CA VAL A 424 16.52 43.32 4.54
C VAL A 424 15.67 44.45 3.87
N PRO A 425 14.32 44.39 3.72
CA PRO A 425 13.65 44.36 2.42
C PRO A 425 12.82 45.64 2.17
N GLY A 426 13.11 46.38 1.10
CA GLY A 426 12.37 47.59 0.72
C GLY A 426 11.29 47.40 -0.35
N GLU A 427 11.28 46.26 -1.07
CA GLU A 427 10.56 46.17 -2.34
C GLU A 427 9.20 45.45 -2.27
N LEU A 428 8.97 44.59 -1.26
CA LEU A 428 7.69 43.86 -1.14
C LEU A 428 6.50 44.75 -0.74
N ARG A 429 6.75 45.80 0.06
CA ARG A 429 5.67 46.68 0.55
C ARG A 429 5.15 47.61 -0.57
N THR A 430 6.00 47.99 -1.50
CA THR A 430 5.66 48.85 -2.65
C THR A 430 4.88 48.08 -3.73
N ALA A 431 5.13 46.77 -3.87
CA ALA A 431 4.40 45.91 -4.80
C ALA A 431 2.97 45.61 -4.31
N PHE A 432 2.77 45.41 -3.00
CA PHE A 432 1.44 45.15 -2.42
C PHE A 432 0.51 46.38 -2.51
N GLN A 433 1.06 47.58 -2.37
CA GLN A 433 0.29 48.82 -2.47
C GLN A 433 -0.14 49.11 -3.92
N LYS A 434 0.68 48.77 -4.92
CA LYS A 434 0.32 48.86 -6.35
C LYS A 434 -0.73 47.82 -6.79
N PHE A 435 -0.89 46.72 -6.05
CA PHE A 435 -1.89 45.70 -6.35
C PHE A 435 -3.29 46.11 -5.86
N GLN A 436 -3.40 46.83 -4.72
CA GLN A 436 -4.68 47.27 -4.17
C GLN A 436 -5.33 48.47 -4.89
N GLU A 437 -4.58 49.20 -5.73
CA GLU A 437 -5.10 50.39 -6.43
C GLU A 437 -5.69 50.12 -7.83
N ARG A 438 -5.75 48.85 -8.29
CA ARG A 438 -6.39 48.53 -9.58
C ARG A 438 -7.91 48.49 -9.43
N THR A 439 -8.57 49.58 -9.84
CA THR A 439 -10.02 49.64 -10.04
C THR A 439 -10.42 48.86 -11.29
N PHE A 440 -11.39 47.96 -11.14
CA PHE A 440 -12.01 47.22 -12.25
C PHE A 440 -13.10 48.10 -12.89
N ALA A 441 -12.92 48.44 -14.17
CA ALA A 441 -13.96 49.00 -15.00
C ALA A 441 -14.08 48.24 -16.32
N ASN A 442 -15.27 47.64 -16.50
CA ASN A 442 -16.01 47.37 -17.74
C ASN A 442 -15.45 46.40 -18.81
N ASN A 443 -16.02 45.18 -18.81
CA ASN A 443 -16.92 44.61 -19.85
C ASN A 443 -16.62 43.15 -20.26
N GLY A 444 -17.58 42.23 -20.00
CA GLY A 444 -17.81 41.00 -20.80
C GLY A 444 -17.78 39.66 -20.04
N PRO A 445 -18.68 38.68 -20.33
CA PRO A 445 -19.20 37.72 -19.35
C PRO A 445 -18.54 36.31 -19.33
N GLU A 446 -18.77 35.66 -18.19
CA GLU A 446 -18.84 34.22 -17.83
C GLU A 446 -18.79 33.09 -18.89
N LEU A 447 -18.21 31.95 -18.43
CA LEU A 447 -18.47 30.52 -18.75
C LEU A 447 -17.97 30.02 -20.14
N ALA A 448 -17.56 28.77 -20.40
CA ALA A 448 -17.70 27.46 -19.76
C ALA A 448 -16.69 26.46 -20.37
N PHE A 449 -16.56 25.32 -19.69
CA PHE A 449 -15.82 24.11 -20.04
C PHE A 449 -16.13 23.51 -21.42
N ALA A 450 -15.10 22.85 -21.97
CA ALA A 450 -15.07 21.83 -23.03
C ALA A 450 -15.61 22.20 -24.42
N ASN A 451 -14.70 22.18 -25.41
CA ASN A 451 -14.91 21.68 -26.77
C ASN A 451 -13.58 21.75 -27.54
N ALA A 452 -12.84 20.63 -27.67
CA ALA A 452 -11.75 20.53 -28.64
C ALA A 452 -12.13 19.48 -29.69
N SER A 453 -12.23 19.92 -30.94
CA SER A 453 -12.59 19.11 -32.10
C SER A 453 -11.33 18.63 -32.86
N PHE A 454 -11.48 17.65 -33.77
CA PHE A 454 -10.40 17.24 -34.67
C PHE A 454 -9.85 18.39 -35.54
N ASP A 455 -10.65 19.44 -35.75
CA ASP A 455 -10.21 20.65 -36.47
C ASP A 455 -9.28 21.53 -35.62
N ASP A 456 -9.33 21.45 -34.29
CA ASP A 456 -8.41 22.18 -33.39
C ASP A 456 -7.02 21.51 -33.34
N LEU A 457 -6.95 20.20 -33.55
CA LEU A 457 -5.70 19.46 -33.77
C LEU A 457 -4.98 19.98 -35.03
N ASN A 458 -5.71 20.20 -36.12
CA ASN A 458 -5.18 20.65 -37.40
C ASN A 458 -4.79 22.14 -37.43
N LYS A 459 -5.26 22.94 -36.46
CA LYS A 459 -4.88 24.36 -36.31
C LYS A 459 -3.57 24.57 -35.53
N SER A 460 -3.00 23.53 -34.92
CA SER A 460 -1.67 23.62 -34.30
C SER A 460 -0.58 23.47 -35.36
N VAL A 461 0.05 24.62 -35.65
CA VAL A 461 1.23 24.91 -36.49
C VAL A 461 1.66 23.78 -37.44
N VAL A 462 1.38 23.96 -38.73
CA VAL A 462 2.05 23.22 -39.81
C VAL A 462 3.55 23.47 -39.65
N VAL A 463 4.31 22.39 -39.40
CA VAL A 463 5.76 22.45 -39.47
C VAL A 463 6.14 22.60 -40.94
N GLU A 464 6.30 23.83 -41.41
CA GLU A 464 6.98 24.07 -42.67
C GLU A 464 8.43 23.62 -42.52
N TYR A 465 8.78 22.56 -43.25
CA TYR A 465 10.16 22.08 -43.35
C TYR A 465 10.97 23.06 -44.20
N GLN A 466 11.46 24.15 -43.59
CA GLN A 466 12.56 24.91 -44.18
C GLN A 466 13.86 24.19 -43.85
N ALA A 467 14.32 23.37 -44.78
CA ALA A 467 15.67 22.84 -44.78
C ALA A 467 16.65 24.02 -44.88
N SER A 468 17.17 24.49 -43.74
CA SER A 468 18.31 25.41 -43.74
C SER A 468 19.58 24.64 -44.07
N GLY A 469 20.21 24.99 -45.19
CA GLY A 469 21.59 24.63 -45.49
C GLY A 469 21.73 23.59 -46.61
N ALA A 470 21.89 24.08 -47.82
CA ALA A 470 22.47 23.30 -48.92
C ALA A 470 23.89 22.88 -48.55
N THR A 471 24.09 21.59 -48.26
CA THR A 471 25.37 20.92 -48.50
C THR A 471 25.24 20.07 -49.75
N THR A 472 26.02 20.44 -50.75
CA THR A 472 26.17 19.77 -52.03
C THR A 472 26.65 18.34 -51.82
N GLY A 473 25.80 17.36 -52.12
CA GLY A 473 26.15 15.95 -52.17
C GLY A 473 24.90 15.09 -52.26
N GLY A 474 24.66 14.48 -53.43
CA GLY A 474 23.53 13.61 -53.68
C GLY A 474 23.61 12.30 -52.89
N PHE A 475 23.22 12.34 -51.62
CA PHE A 475 22.86 11.16 -50.85
C PHE A 475 21.33 11.02 -50.83
N ASP A 476 20.89 9.92 -51.42
CA ASP A 476 19.51 9.46 -51.60
C ASP A 476 18.53 9.85 -50.49
N ALA A 477 17.41 10.47 -50.88
CA ALA A 477 16.22 10.56 -50.05
C ALA A 477 15.66 9.18 -49.61
N GLN A 478 16.15 8.08 -50.20
CA GLN A 478 15.77 6.70 -49.87
C GLN A 478 16.50 6.08 -48.67
N ASN A 479 17.55 6.71 -48.11
CA ASN A 479 18.32 6.17 -46.98
C ASN A 479 18.34 7.06 -45.73
N LYS A 480 17.42 8.03 -45.64
CA LYS A 480 17.38 8.96 -44.51
C LYS A 480 16.97 8.25 -43.21
N ILE A 481 17.86 8.25 -42.22
CA ILE A 481 17.58 7.77 -40.87
C ILE A 481 17.25 8.97 -39.98
N THR A 482 16.17 8.85 -39.22
CA THR A 482 15.67 9.94 -38.36
C THR A 482 15.50 9.43 -36.94
N LYS A 483 16.02 10.19 -35.97
CA LYS A 483 15.74 10.01 -34.55
C LYS A 483 14.60 10.94 -34.17
N ILE A 484 13.59 10.38 -33.51
CA ILE A 484 12.41 11.06 -33.02
C ILE A 484 12.45 10.95 -31.50
N GLU A 485 12.49 12.09 -30.83
CA GLU A 485 12.49 12.18 -29.38
C GLU A 485 11.17 12.78 -28.91
N ILE A 486 10.48 12.08 -28.03
CA ILE A 486 9.15 12.44 -27.53
C ILE A 486 9.26 12.60 -26.02
N ILE A 487 9.09 13.83 -25.52
CA ILE A 487 9.05 14.11 -24.09
C ILE A 487 7.60 14.30 -23.67
N THR A 488 7.08 13.46 -22.78
CA THR A 488 5.68 13.52 -22.32
C THR A 488 5.56 13.09 -20.86
N ASN A 489 4.36 13.10 -20.30
CA ASN A 489 4.11 12.63 -18.94
C ASN A 489 4.14 11.08 -18.87
N GLU A 490 4.62 10.52 -17.75
CA GLU A 490 4.79 9.07 -17.56
C GLU A 490 3.49 8.28 -17.80
N SER A 491 2.35 8.84 -17.38
CA SER A 491 1.03 8.23 -17.54
C SER A 491 0.62 7.99 -18.99
N LYS A 492 1.17 8.75 -19.94
CA LYS A 492 0.87 8.65 -21.37
C LYS A 492 1.68 7.55 -22.06
N PHE A 493 2.66 6.97 -21.37
CA PHE A 493 3.60 6.01 -21.96
C PHE A 493 2.92 4.84 -22.63
N GLU A 494 2.02 4.15 -21.93
CA GLU A 494 1.39 2.93 -22.45
C GLU A 494 0.50 3.22 -23.68
N GLY A 495 -0.19 4.37 -23.68
CA GLY A 495 -0.96 4.83 -24.82
C GLY A 495 -0.07 5.13 -26.03
N LEU A 496 1.02 5.86 -25.82
CA LEU A 496 2.01 6.16 -26.84
C LEU A 496 2.67 4.89 -27.39
N LYS A 497 3.13 4.00 -26.51
CA LYS A 497 3.75 2.72 -26.86
C LYS A 497 2.84 1.87 -27.74
N LYS A 498 1.56 1.77 -27.38
CA LYS A 498 0.57 1.04 -28.19
C LYS A 498 0.39 1.69 -29.57
N ALA A 499 0.31 3.01 -29.63
CA ALA A 499 0.17 3.74 -30.89
C ALA A 499 1.39 3.55 -31.81
N LEU A 500 2.60 3.60 -31.25
CA LEU A 500 3.85 3.39 -31.99
C LEU A 500 3.99 1.92 -32.47
N ASN A 501 3.63 0.95 -31.64
CA ASN A 501 3.64 -0.46 -32.04
C ASN A 501 2.70 -0.73 -33.23
N ASN A 502 1.54 -0.08 -33.27
CA ASN A 502 0.56 -0.26 -34.35
C ASN A 502 1.06 0.22 -35.73
N ILE A 503 2.05 1.12 -35.76
CA ILE A 503 2.67 1.62 -37.00
C ILE A 503 4.02 0.93 -37.28
N GLY A 504 4.31 -0.19 -36.60
CA GLY A 504 5.49 -1.01 -36.88
C GLY A 504 6.78 -0.57 -36.17
N ILE A 505 6.71 0.34 -35.18
CA ILE A 505 7.86 0.65 -34.33
C ILE A 505 8.03 -0.46 -33.29
N THR A 506 9.07 -1.27 -33.43
CA THR A 506 9.35 -2.42 -32.55
C THR A 506 10.42 -2.14 -31.51
N GLY A 507 11.22 -1.09 -31.69
CA GLY A 507 12.29 -0.68 -30.79
C GLY A 507 12.17 0.78 -30.37
N MET A 508 12.29 1.05 -29.07
CA MET A 508 12.37 2.39 -28.50
C MET A 508 13.24 2.37 -27.25
N THR A 509 13.91 3.48 -26.98
CA THR A 509 14.64 3.71 -25.72
C THR A 509 13.84 4.68 -24.88
N VAL A 510 13.70 4.41 -23.58
CA VAL A 510 12.92 5.26 -22.67
C VAL A 510 13.80 5.72 -21.53
N PHE A 511 13.76 7.01 -21.25
CA PHE A 511 14.51 7.66 -20.17
C PHE A 511 13.55 8.38 -19.25
N ASP A 512 13.81 8.33 -17.95
CA ASP A 512 13.22 9.25 -16.98
C ASP A 512 13.96 10.59 -17.10
N VAL A 513 13.20 11.67 -17.32
CA VAL A 513 13.75 13.03 -17.45
C VAL A 513 12.93 14.00 -16.60
N PHE A 514 13.49 15.18 -16.34
CA PHE A 514 12.75 16.25 -15.69
C PHE A 514 12.67 17.46 -16.63
N GLY A 515 11.51 18.11 -16.67
CA GLY A 515 11.29 19.28 -17.49
C GLY A 515 11.10 20.54 -16.66
N TYR A 516 11.76 21.62 -17.07
CA TYR A 516 11.47 23.00 -16.66
C TYR A 516 10.62 23.67 -17.76
N GLY A 517 9.51 24.33 -17.42
CA GLY A 517 8.59 24.91 -18.40
C GLY A 517 7.87 26.16 -17.88
N MET A 518 6.88 26.67 -18.62
CA MET A 518 6.05 27.80 -18.13
C MET A 518 5.20 27.43 -16.89
N GLN A 519 5.14 26.14 -16.55
CA GLN A 519 4.74 25.70 -15.23
C GLN A 519 5.83 26.16 -14.26
N LYS A 520 5.59 27.22 -13.49
CA LYS A 520 6.23 27.33 -12.17
C LYS A 520 5.90 26.02 -11.48
N GLY A 521 6.90 25.21 -11.17
CA GLY A 521 6.59 23.99 -10.44
C GLY A 521 5.96 24.37 -9.10
N HIS A 522 5.07 23.52 -8.60
CA HIS A 522 4.43 23.85 -7.34
C HIS A 522 5.48 23.86 -6.25
N THR A 523 5.29 24.80 -5.32
CA THR A 523 5.82 24.73 -3.98
C THR A 523 5.87 23.28 -3.47
N THR A 524 7.05 22.72 -3.31
CA THR A 524 7.27 21.53 -2.50
C THR A 524 7.58 21.94 -1.08
N TYR A 525 7.33 21.06 -0.13
CA TYR A 525 7.71 21.30 1.25
C TYR A 525 8.81 20.32 1.63
N TYR A 526 10.01 20.82 1.92
CA TYR A 526 11.04 20.02 2.56
C TYR A 526 11.11 20.37 4.04
N ARG A 527 10.75 19.42 4.91
CA ARG A 527 10.68 19.63 6.37
C ARG A 527 9.80 20.81 6.79
N GLY A 528 8.68 21.03 6.09
CA GLY A 528 7.75 22.13 6.36
C GLY A 528 8.23 23.51 5.89
N VAL A 529 9.37 23.59 5.20
CA VAL A 529 9.83 24.82 4.53
C VAL A 529 9.44 24.78 3.08
N GLU A 530 8.89 25.89 2.60
CA GLU A 530 8.55 26.11 1.21
C GLU A 530 9.80 26.08 0.33
N THR A 531 9.89 25.12 -0.57
CA THR A 531 10.93 25.01 -1.59
C THR A 531 10.28 25.07 -2.97
N GLU A 532 10.71 25.99 -3.83
CA GLU A 532 10.25 26.00 -5.22
C GLU A 532 10.84 24.76 -5.94
N ALA A 533 10.00 23.77 -6.26
CA ALA A 533 10.41 22.65 -7.09
C ALA A 533 10.25 23.02 -8.56
N ASP A 534 11.31 23.48 -9.19
CA ASP A 534 11.26 23.96 -10.56
C ASP A 534 11.08 22.85 -11.62
N LEU A 535 11.32 21.59 -11.25
CA LEU A 535 11.45 20.47 -12.20
C LEU A 535 10.37 19.41 -12.01
N LEU A 536 9.56 19.18 -13.05
CA LEU A 536 8.51 18.16 -13.05
C LEU A 536 8.98 16.85 -13.70
N PRO A 537 8.69 15.67 -13.12
CA PRO A 537 9.01 14.37 -13.73
C PRO A 537 8.31 14.17 -15.08
N LYS A 538 9.04 13.66 -16.06
CA LYS A 538 8.59 13.36 -17.42
C LYS A 538 9.30 12.09 -17.92
N ILE A 539 8.81 11.55 -19.02
CA ILE A 539 9.50 10.50 -19.76
C ILE A 539 9.97 11.04 -21.10
N ARG A 540 11.13 10.59 -21.53
CA ARG A 540 11.69 10.85 -22.86
C ARG A 540 11.77 9.51 -23.59
N ILE A 541 10.99 9.37 -24.65
CA ILE A 541 11.04 8.23 -25.56
C ILE A 541 11.90 8.62 -26.76
N GLU A 542 12.86 7.79 -27.12
CA GLU A 542 13.65 7.92 -28.34
C GLU A 542 13.37 6.75 -29.27
N VAL A 543 13.04 7.08 -30.52
CA VAL A 543 12.81 6.12 -31.59
C VAL A 543 13.71 6.48 -32.77
N VAL A 544 14.33 5.49 -33.39
CA VAL A 544 15.10 5.68 -34.62
C VAL A 544 14.40 4.95 -35.75
N VAL A 545 14.07 5.67 -36.83
CA VAL A 545 13.31 5.14 -37.97
C VAL A 545 14.06 5.34 -39.29
N SER A 546 13.92 4.36 -40.16
CA SER A 546 14.43 4.38 -41.55
C SER A 546 13.35 3.98 -42.56
N THR A 547 12.48 3.04 -42.20
CA THR A 547 11.39 2.52 -43.05
C THR A 547 10.06 3.21 -42.80
N VAL A 548 9.73 3.46 -41.53
CA VAL A 548 8.46 4.10 -41.15
C VAL A 548 8.58 5.60 -41.42
N PRO A 549 7.65 6.21 -42.19
CA PRO A 549 7.67 7.65 -42.43
C PRO A 549 7.63 8.44 -41.11
N VAL A 550 8.50 9.44 -40.98
CA VAL A 550 8.58 10.30 -39.78
C VAL A 550 7.23 10.92 -39.45
N GLN A 551 6.45 11.30 -40.47
CA GLN A 551 5.14 11.90 -40.29
C GLN A 551 4.14 10.93 -39.63
N GLU A 552 4.17 9.64 -39.99
CA GLU A 552 3.30 8.64 -39.36
C GLU A 552 3.60 8.48 -37.87
N VAL A 553 4.88 8.54 -37.49
CA VAL A 553 5.30 8.51 -36.08
C VAL A 553 4.83 9.76 -35.34
N VAL A 554 4.99 10.94 -35.94
CA VAL A 554 4.53 12.21 -35.38
C VAL A 554 3.01 12.21 -35.20
N ASP A 555 2.26 11.74 -36.20
CA ASP A 555 0.80 11.71 -36.17
C ASP A 555 0.26 10.70 -35.15
N ALA A 556 0.88 9.51 -35.07
CA ALA A 556 0.57 8.52 -34.06
C ALA A 556 0.84 9.04 -32.64
N ALA A 557 1.98 9.71 -32.43
CA ALA A 557 2.34 10.33 -31.16
C ALA A 557 1.37 11.47 -30.81
N ARG A 558 1.08 12.40 -31.73
CA ARG A 558 0.12 13.48 -31.51
C ARG A 558 -1.25 12.93 -31.16
N LYS A 559 -1.75 11.92 -31.88
CA LYS A 559 -3.05 11.29 -31.60
C LYS A 559 -3.09 10.60 -30.24
N ALA A 560 -1.99 9.97 -29.83
CA ALA A 560 -1.91 9.27 -28.54
C ALA A 560 -1.76 10.22 -27.35
N LEU A 561 -1.10 11.36 -27.56
CA LEU A 561 -0.72 12.28 -26.49
C LEU A 561 -1.67 13.46 -26.34
N TYR A 562 -2.29 13.93 -27.43
CA TYR A 562 -3.07 15.16 -27.43
C TYR A 562 -4.35 15.03 -26.61
N THR A 563 -4.48 15.91 -25.62
CA THR A 563 -5.69 16.13 -24.85
C THR A 563 -6.14 17.60 -24.86
N GLY A 564 -5.34 18.48 -25.47
CA GLY A 564 -5.56 19.92 -25.44
C GLY A 564 -5.11 20.56 -24.12
N ASN A 565 -4.52 19.77 -23.21
CA ASN A 565 -4.04 20.25 -21.91
C ASN A 565 -2.53 20.46 -21.93
N ILE A 566 -2.06 21.30 -21.00
CA ILE A 566 -0.64 21.47 -20.74
C ILE A 566 -0.08 20.13 -20.22
N GLY A 567 0.98 19.60 -20.85
CA GLY A 567 1.61 18.33 -20.46
C GLY A 567 1.57 17.24 -21.53
N ASP A 568 0.83 17.44 -22.63
CA ASP A 568 0.76 16.48 -23.75
C ASP A 568 2.14 16.11 -24.30
N GLY A 569 3.09 17.05 -24.31
CA GLY A 569 4.51 16.78 -24.56
C GLY A 569 5.10 17.58 -25.70
N LYS A 570 6.34 17.26 -26.06
CA LYS A 570 7.09 17.85 -27.18
C LYS A 570 7.71 16.74 -28.01
N ILE A 571 7.79 16.95 -29.32
CA ILE A 571 8.44 16.04 -30.26
C ILE A 571 9.61 16.77 -30.91
N PHE A 572 10.79 16.18 -30.86
CA PHE A 572 12.01 16.68 -31.51
C PHE A 572 12.44 15.68 -32.58
N ILE A 573 12.91 16.19 -33.72
CA ILE A 573 13.26 15.40 -34.89
C ILE A 573 14.72 15.71 -35.23
N TYR A 574 15.56 14.69 -35.25
CA TYR A 574 16.99 14.78 -35.53
C TYR A 574 17.37 13.89 -36.70
N ASN A 575 18.29 14.34 -37.54
CA ASN A 575 18.91 13.48 -38.55
C ASN A 575 19.95 12.58 -37.87
N VAL A 576 19.94 11.30 -38.24
CA VAL A 576 20.97 10.34 -37.81
C VAL A 576 21.89 10.10 -38.99
N GLU A 577 23.19 10.31 -38.79
CA GLU A 577 24.21 10.13 -39.83
C GLU A 577 24.37 8.65 -40.20
N ASN A 578 24.49 7.77 -39.20
CA ASN A 578 24.60 6.33 -39.40
C ASN A 578 24.10 5.56 -38.18
N VAL A 579 23.76 4.28 -38.37
CA VAL A 579 23.45 3.32 -37.30
C VAL A 579 24.28 2.09 -37.56
N ILE A 580 24.98 1.58 -36.55
CA ILE A 580 25.85 0.40 -36.67
C ILE A 580 25.37 -0.67 -35.71
N ARG A 581 25.00 -1.84 -36.23
CA ARG A 581 24.65 -3.02 -35.42
C ARG A 581 25.93 -3.73 -35.00
N VAL A 582 26.26 -3.65 -33.72
CA VAL A 582 27.51 -4.21 -33.17
C VAL A 582 27.66 -5.71 -33.44
N SER A 583 26.57 -6.48 -33.37
CA SER A 583 26.63 -7.94 -33.51
C SER A 583 26.95 -8.44 -34.93
N THR A 584 26.62 -7.66 -35.95
CA THR A 584 26.79 -8.06 -37.37
C THR A 584 27.70 -7.13 -38.15
N GLY A 585 27.98 -5.94 -37.64
CA GLY A 585 28.63 -4.86 -38.37
C GLY A 585 27.74 -4.19 -39.43
N ASP A 586 26.45 -4.54 -39.49
CA ASP A 586 25.53 -3.92 -40.44
C ASP A 586 25.40 -2.43 -40.17
N GLU A 587 25.38 -1.64 -41.24
CA GLU A 587 25.24 -0.18 -41.16
C GLU A 587 23.93 0.32 -41.78
N GLY A 588 23.56 1.55 -41.43
CA GLY A 588 22.42 2.26 -41.95
C GLY A 588 21.09 1.54 -41.71
N LYS A 589 20.26 1.43 -42.75
CA LYS A 589 18.93 0.81 -42.67
C LYS A 589 18.98 -0.66 -42.21
N LYS A 590 19.96 -1.43 -42.70
CA LYS A 590 20.12 -2.85 -42.34
C LYS A 590 20.37 -3.06 -40.86
N ALA A 591 21.05 -2.10 -40.21
CA ALA A 591 21.30 -2.14 -38.78
C ALA A 591 20.00 -2.10 -37.94
N LEU A 592 18.93 -1.52 -38.48
CA LEU A 592 17.61 -1.38 -37.85
C LEU A 592 16.64 -2.52 -38.20
N GLU A 593 16.95 -3.34 -39.21
CA GLU A 593 16.11 -4.47 -39.62
C GLU A 593 16.35 -5.67 -38.72
N TYR A 594 15.39 -6.00 -37.85
CA TYR A 594 15.44 -7.28 -37.13
C TYR A 594 15.07 -8.39 -38.13
N PRO A 595 15.87 -9.46 -38.27
CA PRO A 595 15.49 -10.59 -39.10
C PRO A 595 14.12 -11.10 -38.62
N ASN A 596 13.20 -11.33 -39.55
CA ASN A 596 11.91 -11.95 -39.23
C ASN A 596 12.21 -13.32 -38.60
N GLU A 597 11.90 -13.48 -37.30
CA GLU A 597 11.81 -14.79 -36.66
C GLU A 597 10.57 -15.55 -37.13
#